data_AF-A0A4R2Q5W0-F1
#
_entry.id   AF-A0A4R2Q5W0-F1
#
_cell.length_a   1.000
_cell.length_b   1.000
_cell.length_c   1.000
_cell.angle_alpha   90.00
_cell.angle_beta   90.00
_cell.angle_gamma   90.00
#
_symmetry.space_group_name_H-M   'P 1'
#
loop_
_entity.id
_entity.type
_entity.pdbx_description
1 polymer ?
#
loop_
_entity_poly.entity_id
_entity_poly.type
_entity_poly.pdbx_seq_one_letter_code
_entity_poly.pdbx_strand_id
1 'polypeptide(L)'
;MLRARLWYGPAGHGIGLDRVASYLAGPLACRAQLRMVQRFGQSHEQVVLHEPIHTMIEIDRRPEVRAEAADLVDRLPSAAPPGLAGKLAGCTARLDLCDGPEGVRLVPATATSRSVLVPLAFAMDGIIEEVASGRLLFFTLPTPPKRSVVDTALTGLVAGLGIALSWLALRPGPSGRVALPGARFWPEASRLPPPAPSPRRYRPATPLALPAPPRSR
;
A
#
# COMPACT_ATOMS: atom_id res chain seq x y z
N MET A 1 -8.70 -28.22 1.01
CA MET A 1 -8.91 -26.75 1.04
C MET A 1 -7.88 -26.10 0.13
N LEU A 2 -8.33 -25.36 -0.89
CA LEU A 2 -7.46 -24.60 -1.79
C LEU A 2 -6.82 -23.45 -0.98
N ARG A 3 -5.53 -23.19 -1.16
CA ARG A 3 -4.78 -22.15 -0.42
C ARG A 3 -3.99 -21.32 -1.42
N ALA A 4 -3.85 -20.01 -1.19
CA ALA A 4 -3.06 -19.14 -2.07
C ALA A 4 -1.88 -18.47 -1.37
N ARG A 5 -0.80 -18.29 -2.12
CA ARG A 5 0.42 -17.60 -1.73
C ARG A 5 0.76 -16.54 -2.76
N LEU A 6 1.27 -15.39 -2.33
CA LEU A 6 1.83 -14.39 -3.23
C LEU A 6 3.35 -14.32 -3.04
N TRP A 7 4.09 -14.73 -4.06
CA TRP A 7 5.56 -14.70 -4.09
C TRP A 7 6.03 -13.38 -4.70
N TYR A 8 7.06 -12.75 -4.13
CA TYR A 8 7.64 -11.53 -4.71
C TYR A 8 9.12 -11.39 -4.36
N GLY A 9 9.82 -10.59 -5.17
CA GLY A 9 11.26 -10.37 -5.07
C GLY A 9 11.64 -8.97 -4.63
N PRO A 10 12.91 -8.57 -4.81
CA PRO A 10 13.44 -7.27 -4.40
C PRO A 10 12.66 -6.06 -4.93
N ALA A 11 12.10 -6.14 -6.14
CA ALA A 11 11.25 -5.08 -6.69
C ALA A 11 10.02 -4.79 -5.82
N GLY A 12 9.43 -5.83 -5.21
CA GLY A 12 8.30 -5.71 -4.29
C GLY A 12 8.70 -5.34 -2.86
N HIS A 13 9.99 -5.41 -2.48
CA HIS A 13 10.44 -5.06 -1.12
C HIS A 13 10.23 -3.58 -0.77
N GLY A 14 10.17 -2.69 -1.77
CA GLY A 14 9.81 -1.29 -1.58
C GLY A 14 8.35 -1.07 -1.14
N ILE A 15 7.55 -2.13 -1.08
CA ILE A 15 6.16 -2.11 -0.60
C ILE A 15 6.12 -2.77 0.77
N GLY A 16 6.16 -1.94 1.81
CA GLY A 16 5.96 -2.38 3.19
C GLY A 16 4.50 -2.79 3.47
N LEU A 17 4.29 -3.51 4.58
CA LEU A 17 2.94 -3.93 5.01
C LEU A 17 2.02 -2.75 5.34
N ASP A 18 2.57 -1.60 5.70
CA ASP A 18 1.86 -0.32 5.84
C ASP A 18 1.25 0.15 4.52
N ARG A 19 1.98 -0.01 3.42
CA ARG A 19 1.50 0.29 2.07
C ARG A 19 0.49 -0.74 1.60
N VAL A 20 0.70 -2.02 1.92
CA VAL A 20 -0.30 -3.09 1.69
C VAL A 20 -1.59 -2.80 2.45
N ALA A 21 -1.50 -2.47 3.74
CA ALA A 21 -2.64 -2.11 4.57
C ALA A 21 -3.40 -0.90 4.02
N SER A 22 -2.68 0.16 3.65
CA SER A 22 -3.25 1.37 3.04
C SER A 22 -3.93 1.09 1.70
N TYR A 23 -3.30 0.25 0.88
CA TYR A 23 -3.84 -0.17 -0.42
C TYR A 23 -5.10 -1.02 -0.28
N LEU A 24 -5.18 -1.88 0.73
CA LEU A 24 -6.37 -2.68 0.98
C LEU A 24 -7.47 -1.87 1.66
N ALA A 25 -7.12 -0.86 2.45
CA ALA A 25 -8.09 0.00 3.11
C ALA A 25 -8.87 0.91 2.15
N GLY A 26 -8.25 1.36 1.05
CA GLY A 26 -8.92 2.21 0.05
C GLY A 26 -9.90 1.41 -0.83
N PRO A 27 -9.43 0.77 -1.90
CA PRO A 27 -10.24 -0.01 -2.84
C PRO A 27 -11.24 -1.01 -2.24
N LEU A 28 -10.88 -1.67 -1.13
CA LEU A 28 -11.75 -2.69 -0.52
C LEU A 28 -12.56 -2.16 0.67
N ALA A 29 -12.41 -0.87 1.00
CA ALA A 29 -13.00 -0.23 2.19
C ALA A 29 -12.72 -0.99 3.50
N CYS A 30 -11.64 -1.78 3.55
CA CYS A 30 -11.30 -2.60 4.70
C CYS A 30 -10.69 -1.76 5.80
N ARG A 31 -11.01 -2.07 7.06
CA ARG A 31 -10.19 -1.61 8.18
C ARG A 31 -8.98 -2.52 8.30
N ALA A 32 -7.78 -1.96 8.18
CA ALA A 32 -6.53 -2.70 8.30
C ALA A 32 -5.85 -2.41 9.64
N GLN A 33 -5.46 -3.45 10.37
CA GLN A 33 -4.66 -3.36 11.58
C GLN A 33 -3.33 -4.09 11.38
N LEU A 34 -2.23 -3.35 11.55
CA LEU A 34 -0.89 -3.93 11.60
C LEU A 34 -0.66 -4.58 12.96
N ARG A 35 -0.09 -5.78 12.97
CA ARG A 35 0.29 -6.52 14.17
C ARG A 35 1.69 -7.08 14.01
N MET A 36 2.40 -7.14 15.13
CA MET A 36 3.63 -7.89 15.27
C MET A 36 3.33 -9.07 16.19
N VAL A 37 3.51 -10.29 15.73
CA VAL A 37 3.21 -11.50 16.50
C VAL A 37 4.47 -12.32 16.69
N GLN A 38 4.73 -12.72 17.94
CA GLN A 38 5.79 -13.66 18.25
C GLN A 38 5.25 -15.10 18.14
N ARG A 39 5.84 -15.91 17.25
CA ARG A 39 5.57 -17.35 17.15
C ARG A 39 6.88 -18.11 17.11
N PHE A 40 7.01 -19.13 17.95
CA PHE A 40 8.22 -19.97 18.01
C PHE A 40 9.53 -19.16 18.14
N GLY A 41 9.50 -18.05 18.88
CA GLY A 41 10.64 -17.14 19.07
C GLY A 41 10.96 -16.26 17.86
N GLN A 42 10.11 -16.24 16.83
CA GLN A 42 10.24 -15.40 15.64
C GLN A 42 9.17 -14.32 15.61
N SER A 43 9.55 -13.13 15.16
CA SER A 43 8.63 -12.01 14.96
C SER A 43 8.05 -12.07 13.56
N HIS A 44 6.72 -12.12 13.46
CA HIS A 44 5.97 -12.12 12.21
C HIS A 44 5.17 -10.82 12.11
N GLU A 45 5.36 -10.08 11.02
CA GLU A 45 4.52 -8.94 10.70
C GLU A 45 3.23 -9.42 10.03
N GLN A 46 2.10 -8.87 10.47
CA GLN A 46 0.78 -9.24 10.00
C GLN A 46 -0.06 -8.00 9.70
N VAL A 47 -0.91 -8.11 8.69
CA VAL A 47 -2.03 -7.20 8.46
C VAL A 47 -3.32 -7.98 8.67
N VAL A 48 -4.14 -7.53 9.61
CA VAL A 48 -5.49 -8.06 9.82
C VAL A 48 -6.48 -7.09 9.19
N LEU A 49 -7.20 -7.57 8.20
CA LEU A 49 -8.31 -6.88 7.57
C LEU A 49 -9.61 -7.24 8.31
N HIS A 50 -10.42 -6.22 8.55
CA HIS A 50 -11.76 -6.31 9.10
C HIS A 50 -12.71 -5.58 8.16
N GLU A 51 -13.94 -6.08 8.00
CA GLU A 51 -15.10 -5.46 7.35
C GLU A 51 -14.82 -4.66 6.05
N PRO A 52 -15.36 -5.06 4.87
CA PRO A 52 -16.27 -6.18 4.63
C PRO A 52 -15.54 -7.53 4.52
N ILE A 53 -14.21 -7.52 4.42
CA ILE A 53 -13.40 -8.71 4.23
C ILE A 53 -12.62 -9.00 5.51
N HIS A 54 -12.81 -10.20 6.06
CA HIS A 54 -12.05 -10.70 7.18
C HIS A 54 -10.88 -11.53 6.66
N THR A 55 -9.66 -11.02 6.75
CA THR A 55 -8.47 -11.71 6.23
C THR A 55 -7.24 -11.31 7.01
N MET A 56 -6.43 -12.29 7.40
CA MET A 56 -5.10 -12.07 7.93
C MET A 56 -4.08 -12.30 6.80
N ILE A 57 -3.18 -11.35 6.62
CA ILE A 57 -2.05 -11.44 5.71
C ILE A 57 -0.78 -11.49 6.55
N GLU A 58 0.02 -12.53 6.36
CA GLU A 58 1.31 -12.69 7.03
C GLU A 58 2.44 -12.60 5.99
N ILE A 59 3.51 -11.90 6.33
CA ILE A 59 4.70 -11.79 5.50
C ILE A 59 5.76 -12.78 5.98
N ASP A 60 6.34 -13.52 5.03
CA ASP A 60 7.51 -14.37 5.26
C ASP A 60 8.66 -13.86 4.40
N ARG A 61 9.79 -13.54 5.04
CA ARG A 61 11.04 -13.06 4.41
C ARG A 61 12.24 -13.92 4.79
N ARG A 62 11.99 -15.11 5.35
CA ARG A 62 13.08 -15.95 5.83
C ARG A 62 13.83 -16.60 4.66
N PRO A 63 15.09 -17.02 4.84
CA PRO A 63 15.88 -17.62 3.77
C PRO A 63 15.21 -18.83 3.09
N GLU A 64 14.37 -19.56 3.83
CA GLU A 64 13.62 -20.72 3.35
C GLU A 64 12.66 -20.34 2.22
N VAL A 65 12.15 -19.10 2.18
CA VAL A 65 11.27 -18.64 1.10
C VAL A 65 11.98 -18.72 -0.25
N ARG A 66 13.28 -18.41 -0.29
CA ARG A 66 14.07 -18.52 -1.51
C ARG A 66 14.27 -19.98 -1.93
N ALA A 67 14.46 -20.88 -0.97
CA ALA A 67 14.57 -22.32 -1.24
C ALA A 67 13.25 -22.88 -1.78
N GLU A 68 12.12 -22.56 -1.14
CA GLU A 68 10.79 -22.96 -1.61
C GLU A 68 10.48 -22.41 -3.02
N ALA A 69 10.94 -21.20 -3.33
CA ALA A 69 10.80 -20.63 -4.67
C ALA A 69 11.65 -21.36 -5.72
N ALA A 70 12.85 -21.81 -5.37
CA ALA A 70 13.67 -22.67 -6.23
C ALA A 70 13.00 -24.03 -6.47
N ASP A 71 12.42 -24.64 -5.42
CA ASP A 71 11.65 -25.88 -5.56
C ASP A 71 10.42 -25.71 -6.47
N LEU A 72 9.83 -24.51 -6.53
CA LEU A 72 8.78 -24.19 -7.50
C LEU A 72 9.30 -24.11 -8.94
N VAL A 73 10.51 -23.57 -9.14
CA VAL A 73 11.17 -23.52 -10.46
C VAL A 73 11.38 -24.93 -11.00
N ASP A 74 11.87 -25.85 -10.17
CA ASP A 74 12.15 -27.24 -10.58
C ASP A 74 10.89 -28.02 -10.95
N ARG A 75 9.72 -27.59 -10.46
CA ARG A 75 8.41 -28.19 -10.74
C ARG A 75 7.68 -27.54 -11.91
N LEU A 76 8.25 -26.52 -12.54
CA LEU A 76 7.60 -25.85 -13.67
C LEU A 76 7.41 -26.80 -14.85
N PRO A 77 6.22 -26.80 -15.49
CA PRO A 77 6.03 -27.55 -16.72
C PRO A 77 6.90 -26.97 -17.84
N SER A 78 7.30 -27.79 -18.80
CA SER A 78 8.06 -27.35 -19.98
C SER A 78 7.36 -26.27 -20.80
N ALA A 79 6.02 -26.21 -20.73
CA ALA A 79 5.18 -25.19 -21.36
C ALA A 79 5.05 -23.88 -20.54
N ALA A 80 5.80 -23.73 -19.44
CA ALA A 80 5.74 -22.53 -18.60
C ALA A 80 6.12 -21.25 -19.39
N PRO A 81 5.49 -20.10 -19.08
CA PRO A 81 5.81 -18.84 -19.74
C PRO A 81 7.31 -18.48 -19.64
N PRO A 82 7.90 -17.91 -20.71
CA PRO A 82 9.29 -17.48 -20.68
C PRO A 82 9.48 -16.41 -19.60
N GLY A 83 10.58 -16.52 -18.84
CA GLY A 83 10.91 -15.60 -17.75
C GLY A 83 10.24 -15.91 -16.40
N LEU A 84 9.24 -16.80 -16.34
CA LEU A 84 8.61 -17.19 -15.06
C LEU A 84 9.63 -17.82 -14.10
N ALA A 85 10.46 -18.74 -14.60
CA ALA A 85 11.52 -19.37 -13.82
C ALA A 85 12.50 -18.33 -13.24
N GLY A 86 12.93 -17.37 -14.07
CA GLY A 86 13.82 -16.29 -13.62
C GLY A 86 13.16 -15.40 -12.57
N LYS A 87 11.87 -15.10 -12.72
CA LYS A 87 11.12 -14.30 -11.74
C LYS A 87 10.95 -15.04 -10.40
N LEU A 88 10.59 -16.32 -10.42
CA LEU A 88 10.51 -17.16 -9.22
C LEU A 88 11.86 -17.29 -8.52
N ALA A 89 12.94 -17.51 -9.27
CA ALA A 89 14.29 -17.58 -8.70
C ALA A 89 14.72 -16.28 -8.01
N GLY A 90 14.13 -15.15 -8.41
CA GLY A 90 14.31 -13.84 -7.78
C GLY A 90 13.39 -13.57 -6.59
N CYS A 91 12.46 -14.46 -6.25
CA CYS A 91 11.58 -14.28 -5.11
C CYS A 91 12.34 -14.48 -3.79
N THR A 92 12.15 -13.54 -2.88
CA THR A 92 12.81 -13.49 -1.57
C THR A 92 11.81 -13.29 -0.43
N ALA A 93 10.54 -13.11 -0.75
CA ALA A 93 9.48 -12.92 0.21
C ALA A 93 8.15 -13.51 -0.31
N ARG A 94 7.25 -13.81 0.63
CA ARG A 94 5.94 -14.36 0.36
C ARG A 94 4.89 -13.73 1.28
N LEU A 95 3.68 -13.53 0.77
CA LEU A 95 2.50 -13.29 1.57
C LEU A 95 1.64 -14.57 1.65
N ASP A 96 1.32 -14.97 2.87
CA ASP A 96 0.36 -16.02 3.17
C ASP A 96 -0.96 -15.36 3.61
N LEU A 97 -2.07 -15.68 2.93
CA LEU A 97 -3.37 -15.12 3.24
C LEU A 97 -4.26 -16.15 3.93
N CYS A 98 -4.91 -15.73 5.02
CA CYS A 98 -5.78 -16.56 5.85
C CYS A 98 -7.14 -15.89 6.05
N ASP A 99 -8.20 -16.70 6.00
CA ASP A 99 -9.56 -16.36 6.37
C ASP A 99 -9.62 -16.17 7.89
N GLY A 100 -9.79 -14.91 8.31
CA GLY A 100 -9.79 -14.52 9.71
C GLY A 100 -8.47 -14.71 10.48
N PRO A 101 -8.47 -14.30 11.76
CA PRO A 101 -7.30 -14.39 12.65
C PRO A 101 -7.03 -15.83 13.15
N GLU A 102 -8.02 -16.74 13.03
CA GLU A 102 -7.91 -18.14 13.47
C GLU A 102 -7.31 -19.09 12.41
N GLY A 103 -6.96 -18.57 11.22
CA GLY A 103 -5.87 -19.17 10.44
C GLY A 103 -6.22 -20.21 9.38
N VAL A 104 -7.44 -20.24 8.83
CA VAL A 104 -7.71 -21.08 7.65
C VAL A 104 -7.22 -20.38 6.40
N ARG A 105 -6.17 -20.87 5.72
CA ARG A 105 -5.65 -20.20 4.49
C ARG A 105 -6.74 -19.98 3.43
N LEU A 106 -6.78 -18.78 2.84
CA LEU A 106 -7.79 -18.37 1.86
C LEU A 106 -7.75 -19.22 0.58
N VAL A 107 -8.94 -19.53 0.08
CA VAL A 107 -9.14 -20.23 -1.21
C VAL A 107 -9.00 -19.22 -2.37
N PRO A 108 -8.02 -19.37 -3.29
CA PRO A 108 -7.81 -18.44 -4.41
C PRO A 108 -9.02 -18.27 -5.34
N ALA A 109 -9.90 -19.26 -5.40
CA ALA A 109 -11.07 -19.25 -6.28
C ALA A 109 -12.23 -18.36 -5.76
N THR A 110 -12.16 -17.85 -4.53
CA THR A 110 -13.21 -16.94 -4.03
C THR A 110 -13.05 -15.54 -4.62
N ALA A 111 -14.17 -14.85 -4.82
CA ALA A 111 -14.17 -13.45 -5.28
C ALA A 111 -13.29 -12.57 -4.36
N THR A 112 -13.42 -12.77 -3.04
CA THR A 112 -12.62 -12.11 -2.00
C THR A 112 -11.12 -12.27 -2.21
N SER A 113 -10.65 -13.50 -2.44
CA SER A 113 -9.22 -13.76 -2.66
C SER A 113 -8.71 -13.10 -3.92
N ARG A 114 -9.49 -13.08 -5.00
CA ARG A 114 -9.10 -12.41 -6.25
C ARG A 114 -9.03 -10.89 -6.08
N SER A 115 -9.96 -10.30 -5.34
CA SER A 115 -9.99 -8.86 -5.04
C SER A 115 -8.81 -8.40 -4.18
N VAL A 116 -8.17 -9.30 -3.43
CA VAL A 116 -6.98 -8.99 -2.63
C VAL A 116 -5.69 -9.39 -3.38
N LEU A 117 -5.59 -10.64 -3.83
CA LEU A 117 -4.36 -11.20 -4.37
C LEU A 117 -3.95 -10.58 -5.70
N VAL A 118 -4.90 -10.39 -6.63
CA VAL A 118 -4.56 -9.91 -7.98
C VAL A 118 -4.02 -8.47 -7.92
N PRO A 119 -4.70 -7.53 -7.24
CA PRO A 119 -4.16 -6.18 -7.09
C PRO A 119 -2.80 -6.12 -6.38
N LEU A 120 -2.59 -6.94 -5.34
CA LEU A 120 -1.29 -7.02 -4.66
C LEU A 120 -0.21 -7.62 -5.55
N ALA A 121 -0.53 -8.64 -6.35
CA ALA A 121 0.40 -9.21 -7.31
C ALA A 121 0.85 -8.18 -8.34
N PHE A 122 -0.05 -7.32 -8.82
CA PHE A 122 0.34 -6.20 -9.67
C PHE A 122 1.22 -5.19 -8.91
N ALA A 123 0.80 -4.76 -7.72
CA ALA A 123 1.54 -3.75 -6.96
C ALA A 123 2.98 -4.20 -6.67
N MET A 124 3.17 -5.46 -6.30
CA MET A 124 4.44 -6.01 -5.80
C MET A 124 5.28 -6.72 -6.87
N ASP A 125 4.84 -6.69 -8.13
CA ASP A 125 5.40 -7.53 -9.20
C ASP A 125 5.48 -9.02 -8.77
N GLY A 126 4.40 -9.52 -8.17
CA GLY A 126 4.35 -10.84 -7.58
C GLY A 126 3.82 -11.95 -8.50
N ILE A 127 3.84 -13.17 -7.98
CA ILE A 127 3.32 -14.40 -8.60
C ILE A 127 2.37 -15.07 -7.61
N ILE A 128 1.15 -15.38 -8.03
CA ILE A 128 0.20 -16.08 -7.16
C ILE A 128 0.36 -17.58 -7.36
N GLU A 129 0.56 -18.33 -6.29
CA GLU A 129 0.52 -19.79 -6.29
C GLU A 129 -0.79 -20.28 -5.66
N GLU A 130 -1.48 -21.17 -6.34
CA GLU A 130 -2.57 -21.98 -5.81
C GLU A 130 -1.99 -23.31 -5.27
N VAL A 131 -1.76 -23.37 -3.96
CA VAL A 131 -1.03 -24.45 -3.27
C VAL A 131 -1.62 -25.83 -3.49
N ALA A 132 -2.95 -25.92 -3.59
CA ALA A 132 -3.62 -27.22 -3.70
C ALA A 132 -3.51 -27.83 -5.10
N SER A 133 -3.42 -27.02 -6.15
CA SER A 133 -3.21 -27.50 -7.52
C SER A 133 -1.76 -27.37 -7.97
N GLY A 134 -0.92 -26.65 -7.22
CA GLY A 134 0.42 -26.24 -7.64
C GLY A 134 0.41 -25.22 -8.79
N ARG A 135 -0.76 -24.68 -9.16
CA ARG A 135 -0.89 -23.78 -10.30
C ARG A 135 -0.33 -22.40 -9.95
N LEU A 136 0.43 -21.83 -10.87
CA LEU A 136 0.93 -20.46 -10.78
C LEU A 136 0.14 -19.54 -11.69
N LEU A 137 -0.36 -18.43 -11.15
CA LEU A 137 -0.93 -17.32 -11.89
C LEU A 137 0.14 -16.22 -11.97
N PHE A 138 0.65 -16.02 -13.18
CA PHE A 138 1.70 -15.07 -13.48
C PHE A 138 1.09 -13.82 -14.11
N PHE A 139 1.35 -12.66 -13.50
CA PHE A 139 0.93 -11.36 -14.02
C PHE A 139 2.19 -10.62 -14.46
N THR A 140 2.26 -10.32 -15.75
CA THR A 140 3.28 -9.40 -16.29
C THR A 140 2.78 -7.99 -16.09
N LEU A 141 3.56 -7.16 -15.38
CA LEU A 141 3.35 -5.72 -15.41
C LEU A 141 3.46 -5.24 -16.86
N PRO A 142 2.61 -4.30 -17.30
CA PRO A 142 2.84 -3.61 -18.56
C PRO A 142 4.22 -2.96 -18.47
N THR A 143 5.15 -3.35 -19.35
CA THR A 143 6.45 -2.68 -19.43
C THR A 143 6.18 -1.19 -19.60
N PRO A 144 6.69 -0.31 -18.72
CA PRO A 144 6.58 1.11 -18.96
C PRO A 144 7.20 1.39 -20.33
N PRO A 145 6.55 2.21 -21.18
CA PRO A 145 7.12 2.51 -22.48
C PRO A 145 8.55 3.00 -22.26
N LYS A 146 9.52 2.41 -22.96
CA LYS A 146 10.90 2.88 -22.94
C LYS A 146 10.84 4.36 -23.30
N ARG A 147 10.98 5.24 -22.30
CA ARG A 147 11.09 6.69 -22.54
C ARG A 147 12.23 6.85 -23.52
N SER A 148 11.91 7.39 -24.68
CA SER A 148 12.93 7.62 -25.68
C SER A 148 13.98 8.55 -25.07
N VAL A 149 15.25 8.40 -25.45
CA VAL A 149 16.30 9.34 -25.04
C VAL A 149 15.90 10.78 -25.38
N VAL A 150 15.07 10.94 -26.42
CA VAL A 150 14.46 12.21 -26.85
C VAL A 150 13.53 12.79 -25.78
N ASP A 151 12.67 11.99 -25.13
CA ASP A 151 11.76 12.47 -24.07
C ASP A 151 12.53 12.95 -22.83
N THR A 152 13.63 12.26 -22.51
CA THR A 152 14.49 12.62 -21.37
C THR A 152 15.28 13.91 -21.68
N ALA A 153 15.77 14.05 -22.92
CA ALA A 153 16.43 15.25 -23.38
C ALA A 153 15.48 16.45 -23.40
N LEU A 154 14.25 16.28 -23.90
CA LEU A 154 13.25 17.35 -23.96
C LEU A 154 12.85 17.82 -22.56
N THR A 155 12.66 16.89 -21.62
CA THR A 155 12.33 17.21 -20.22
C THR A 155 13.47 17.96 -19.54
N GLY A 156 14.73 17.56 -19.79
CA GLY A 156 15.91 18.26 -19.29
C GLY A 156 16.05 19.67 -19.86
N LEU A 157 15.71 19.86 -21.14
CA LEU A 157 15.77 21.16 -21.83
C LEU A 157 14.69 22.12 -21.32
N VAL A 158 13.46 21.64 -21.11
CA VAL A 158 12.37 22.43 -20.51
C VAL A 158 12.68 22.82 -19.07
N ALA A 159 13.22 21.89 -18.26
CA ALA A 159 13.64 22.18 -16.90
C ALA A 159 14.79 23.21 -16.84
N GLY A 160 15.78 23.06 -17.72
CA GLY A 160 16.88 24.02 -17.86
C GLY A 160 16.41 25.41 -18.28
N LEU A 161 15.44 25.49 -19.19
CA LEU A 161 14.84 26.75 -19.63
C LEU A 161 14.07 27.44 -18.49
N GLY A 162 13.31 26.68 -17.69
CA GLY A 162 12.58 27.20 -16.53
C GLY A 162 13.52 27.76 -15.45
N ILE A 163 14.66 27.11 -15.23
CA ILE A 163 15.70 27.61 -14.32
C ILE A 163 16.31 28.89 -14.91
N ALA A 164 16.73 28.89 -16.18
CA ALA A 164 17.31 30.07 -16.83
C ALA A 164 16.38 31.29 -16.83
N LEU A 165 15.08 31.08 -17.09
CA LEU A 165 14.06 32.12 -17.00
C LEU A 165 13.89 32.64 -15.57
N SER A 166 13.98 31.77 -14.57
CA SER A 166 13.92 32.16 -13.15
C SER A 166 15.13 33.02 -12.75
N TRP A 167 16.33 32.74 -13.28
CA TRP A 167 17.51 33.58 -13.09
C TRP A 167 17.40 34.94 -13.80
N LEU A 168 16.77 34.98 -14.98
CA LEU A 168 16.49 36.22 -15.71
C LEU A 168 15.45 37.11 -15.02
N ALA A 169 14.45 36.51 -14.36
CA ALA A 169 13.43 37.23 -13.59
C ALA A 169 13.94 37.83 -12.27
N LEU A 170 15.09 37.37 -11.77
CA LEU A 170 15.72 37.83 -10.53
C LEU A 170 16.80 38.91 -10.75
N ARG A 171 16.86 39.53 -11.92
CA ARG A 171 17.82 40.62 -12.17
C ARG A 171 17.38 41.87 -11.39
N PRO A 172 18.19 42.40 -10.44
CA PRO A 172 17.84 43.60 -9.70
C PRO A 172 17.88 44.81 -10.64
N GLY A 173 16.75 45.50 -10.80
CA GLY A 173 16.67 46.75 -11.53
C GLY A 173 17.40 47.88 -10.78
N PRO A 174 18.04 48.82 -11.49
CA PRO A 174 18.75 49.93 -10.87
C PRO A 174 17.76 50.89 -10.20
N SER A 175 18.10 51.30 -8.97
CA SER A 175 17.35 52.21 -8.13
C SER A 175 17.22 53.59 -8.78
N GLY A 176 15.98 54.04 -9.03
CA GLY A 176 15.68 55.39 -9.49
C GLY A 176 14.39 55.88 -8.86
N ARG A 177 14.52 56.82 -7.91
CA ARG A 177 13.43 57.52 -7.21
C ARG A 177 12.48 58.20 -8.21
N VAL A 178 11.17 58.03 -8.03
CA VAL A 178 10.18 59.04 -8.43
C VAL A 178 9.15 59.21 -7.31
N ALA A 179 8.92 60.47 -6.97
CA ALA A 179 8.11 60.95 -5.86
C ALA A 179 6.60 60.72 -6.08
N LEU A 180 5.89 60.50 -4.97
CA LEU A 180 4.44 60.69 -4.85
C LEU A 180 4.10 62.18 -5.01
N PRO A 181 2.87 62.49 -5.45
CA PRO A 181 2.01 63.19 -4.48
C PRO A 181 0.57 62.68 -4.45
N GLY A 182 0.11 62.44 -3.21
CA GLY A 182 -1.19 62.92 -2.72
C GLY A 182 -2.45 62.13 -3.10
N ALA A 183 -3.03 61.43 -2.13
CA ALA A 183 -4.26 61.90 -1.46
C ALA A 183 -4.73 60.94 -0.34
N ARG A 184 -4.73 61.51 0.88
CA ARG A 184 -5.73 61.38 1.97
C ARG A 184 -6.07 60.01 2.60
N PHE A 185 -5.58 59.85 3.86
CA PHE A 185 -6.35 59.81 5.13
C PHE A 185 -7.78 59.20 5.07
N TRP A 186 -8.26 58.29 5.93
CA TRP A 186 -7.89 57.93 7.31
C TRP A 186 -8.61 56.59 7.74
N PRO A 187 -8.64 56.16 9.03
CA PRO A 187 -8.21 54.81 9.46
C PRO A 187 -9.35 53.91 9.94
N GLU A 188 -9.13 52.59 10.05
CA GLU A 188 -9.85 51.80 11.08
C GLU A 188 -9.04 50.55 11.42
N ALA A 189 -8.92 50.34 12.72
CA ALA A 189 -8.10 49.34 13.36
C ALA A 189 -8.73 47.94 13.34
N SER A 190 -7.86 46.94 13.49
CA SER A 190 -8.08 45.77 14.35
C SER A 190 -9.38 44.97 14.19
N ARG A 191 -9.26 43.73 13.70
CA ARG A 191 -9.62 42.49 14.45
C ARG A 191 -9.48 41.27 13.54
N LEU A 192 -8.53 40.39 13.89
CA LEU A 192 -8.57 38.98 13.49
C LEU A 192 -9.85 38.35 14.09
N PRO A 193 -10.60 37.52 13.34
CA PRO A 193 -11.68 36.74 13.93
C PRO A 193 -11.13 35.67 14.88
N PRO A 194 -11.74 35.43 16.05
CA PRO A 194 -11.32 34.35 16.94
C PRO A 194 -11.63 32.97 16.32
N PRO A 195 -10.84 31.93 16.64
CA PRO A 195 -11.11 30.57 16.18
C PRO A 195 -12.42 30.03 16.77
N ALA A 196 -13.14 29.25 15.95
CA ALA A 196 -14.41 28.63 16.30
C ALA A 196 -14.28 27.69 17.52
N PRO A 197 -15.30 27.62 18.41
CA PRO A 197 -15.27 26.73 19.56
C PRO A 197 -15.33 25.25 19.14
N SER A 198 -14.49 24.45 19.79
CA SER A 198 -14.44 23.00 19.63
C SER A 198 -15.79 22.34 20.00
N PRO A 199 -16.25 21.32 19.26
CA PRO A 199 -17.48 20.62 19.61
C PRO A 199 -17.33 19.90 20.96
N ARG A 200 -18.29 20.18 21.86
CA ARG A 200 -18.44 19.57 23.18
C ARG A 200 -18.35 18.05 23.10
N ARG A 201 -17.57 17.46 24.02
CA ARG A 201 -17.63 16.02 24.34
C ARG A 201 -19.07 15.63 24.64
N TYR A 202 -19.66 14.81 23.78
CA TYR A 202 -20.90 14.12 24.08
C TYR A 202 -20.57 13.03 25.10
N ARG A 203 -21.22 13.07 26.27
CA ARG A 203 -21.16 12.02 27.29
C ARG A 203 -22.53 11.35 27.33
N PRO A 204 -22.74 10.20 26.64
CA PRO A 204 -23.95 9.42 26.84
C PRO A 204 -23.86 8.57 28.11
N ALA A 205 -25.04 8.27 28.63
CA ALA A 205 -25.37 7.91 30.00
C ALA A 205 -24.83 6.56 30.49
N THR A 206 -24.71 6.47 31.82
CA THR A 206 -24.54 5.25 32.60
C THR A 206 -25.58 4.19 32.19
N PRO A 207 -25.20 2.93 31.93
CA PRO A 207 -26.17 1.89 31.58
C PRO A 207 -27.04 1.55 32.81
N LEU A 208 -28.36 1.54 32.59
CA LEU A 208 -29.32 0.92 33.51
C LEU A 208 -29.04 -0.59 33.58
N ALA A 209 -28.81 -1.08 34.80
CA ALA A 209 -28.64 -2.49 35.07
C ALA A 209 -29.94 -3.25 34.74
N LEU A 210 -29.83 -4.30 33.92
CA LEU A 210 -30.90 -5.27 33.69
C LEU A 210 -31.04 -6.17 34.93
N PRO A 211 -32.27 -6.50 35.38
CA PRO A 211 -32.47 -7.48 36.43
C PRO A 211 -32.12 -8.89 35.95
N ALA A 212 -31.49 -9.67 36.82
CA ALA A 212 -31.08 -11.05 36.56
C ALA A 212 -32.29 -11.98 36.32
N PRO A 213 -32.16 -13.02 35.47
CA PRO A 213 -33.23 -14.00 35.27
C PRO A 213 -33.41 -14.90 36.50
N PRO A 214 -34.64 -15.40 36.74
CA PRO A 214 -34.92 -16.31 37.84
C PRO A 214 -34.22 -17.67 37.62
N ARG A 215 -33.58 -18.18 38.68
CA ARG A 215 -33.06 -19.54 38.71
C ARG A 215 -34.23 -20.52 38.76
N SER A 216 -34.38 -21.33 37.73
CA SER A 216 -35.20 -22.55 37.80
C SER A 216 -34.49 -23.59 38.65
N ARG A 217 -35.22 -24.15 39.62
CA ARG A 217 -34.84 -25.35 40.39
C ARG A 217 -34.98 -26.61 39.54
#